data_AF-A0A0M1JDT4-F1
#
_entry.id   AF-A0A0M1JDT4-F1
#
_cell.length_a   1.000
_cell.length_b   1.000
_cell.length_c   1.000
_cell.angle_alpha   90.00
_cell.angle_beta   90.00
_cell.angle_gamma   90.00
#
_symmetry.space_group_name_H-M   'P 1'
#
loop_
_entity.id
_entity.type
_entity.pdbx_description
1 polymer ?
#
loop_
_entity_poly.entity_id
_entity_poly.type
_entity_poly.pdbx_seq_one_letter_code
_entity_poly.pdbx_strand_id
1 'polypeptide(L)'
;QLNHPILGKTPKGTPSTAESVLTQLAELGHELPKLILEYRTLSKLKSTYLEALPLLVNPNTGRIHTSYQQAVAVTGRLSSITPNLQNIPIRHPKGRAIRQAFIAPPGFSLLAADYSQIELRILAHLSKDSNLINAFNNGQDIHLATASELNGITAQEVTNAQRRAAKIINFGIIYGMSAFGLSQQLSSSRTEAQDYINLYFQRYPNISKFMEQTKNQAHQQGFVETIFGRRLYLPDINSKNAHRRKAAERTAINAPLQGSAADIIKRAMLLVDNWIQASAAPARILMQVHDELVLEVEQNHSDAIKTTVSKIMASAAILHVPLVVNIGSGPNWDIAH
;
A
#
# COMPACT_ATOMS: atom_id res chain seq x y z
N GLN A 1 -23.96 -25.61 -21.25
CA GLN A 1 -23.51 -25.07 -19.94
C GLN A 1 -22.12 -25.63 -19.67
N LEU A 2 -21.18 -24.83 -19.14
CA LEU A 2 -19.79 -25.22 -18.94
C LEU A 2 -19.53 -26.05 -17.66
N ASN A 3 -20.57 -26.33 -16.86
CA ASN A 3 -20.53 -27.13 -15.63
C ASN A 3 -19.38 -26.81 -14.64
N HIS A 4 -18.90 -25.56 -14.60
CA HIS A 4 -17.95 -25.13 -13.58
C HIS A 4 -18.60 -25.08 -12.19
N PRO A 5 -17.84 -25.39 -11.11
CA PRO A 5 -18.34 -25.29 -9.75
C PRO A 5 -18.65 -23.84 -9.37
N ILE A 6 -19.73 -23.62 -8.61
CA ILE A 6 -20.09 -22.29 -8.12
C ILE A 6 -19.35 -22.04 -6.81
N LEU A 7 -18.20 -21.37 -6.88
CA LEU A 7 -17.36 -21.05 -5.71
C LEU A 7 -17.81 -19.78 -4.97
N GLY A 8 -18.66 -18.96 -5.58
CA GLY A 8 -19.19 -17.75 -4.96
C GLY A 8 -20.41 -17.20 -5.69
N LYS A 9 -21.20 -16.38 -5.00
CA LYS A 9 -22.39 -15.72 -5.54
C LYS A 9 -22.32 -14.20 -5.34
N THR A 10 -22.92 -13.44 -6.25
CA THR A 10 -23.13 -12.01 -6.07
C THR A 10 -24.23 -11.75 -5.03
N PRO A 11 -24.42 -10.52 -4.53
CA PRO A 11 -25.54 -10.19 -3.64
C PRO A 11 -26.92 -10.53 -4.23
N LYS A 12 -27.03 -10.62 -5.57
CA LYS A 12 -28.24 -11.01 -6.30
C LYS A 12 -28.37 -12.53 -6.49
N GLY A 13 -27.48 -13.33 -5.90
CA GLY A 13 -27.51 -14.80 -5.94
C GLY A 13 -26.94 -15.44 -7.21
N THR A 14 -26.54 -14.65 -8.21
CA THR A 14 -25.93 -15.17 -9.44
C THR A 14 -24.50 -15.65 -9.20
N PRO A 15 -24.01 -16.67 -9.93
CA PRO A 15 -22.61 -17.10 -9.84
C PRO A 15 -21.65 -15.91 -10.04
N SER A 16 -20.70 -15.76 -9.13
CA SER A 16 -19.75 -14.65 -9.15
C SER A 16 -18.69 -14.89 -10.22
N THR A 17 -18.36 -13.85 -10.98
CA THR A 17 -17.17 -13.81 -11.85
C THR A 17 -16.14 -12.82 -11.33
N ALA A 18 -16.12 -12.55 -10.02
CA ALA A 18 -15.08 -11.72 -9.40
C ALA A 18 -13.69 -12.33 -9.65
N GLU A 19 -12.65 -11.48 -9.66
CA GLU A 19 -11.26 -11.91 -9.90
C GLU A 19 -10.86 -13.09 -9.01
N SER A 20 -11.13 -13.01 -7.70
CA SER A 20 -10.83 -14.09 -6.76
C SER A 20 -11.51 -15.42 -7.10
N VAL A 21 -12.76 -15.40 -7.58
CA VAL A 21 -13.50 -16.60 -7.95
C VAL A 21 -12.95 -17.20 -9.25
N LEU A 22 -12.66 -16.36 -10.23
CA LEU A 22 -12.06 -16.81 -11.49
C LEU A 22 -10.65 -17.36 -11.29
N THR A 23 -9.87 -16.78 -10.38
CA THR A 23 -8.53 -17.29 -10.01
C THR A 23 -8.63 -18.67 -9.41
N GLN A 24 -9.52 -18.88 -8.43
CA GLN A 24 -9.73 -20.21 -7.85
C GLN A 24 -10.17 -21.23 -8.90
N LEU A 25 -11.08 -20.86 -9.81
CA LEU A 25 -11.48 -21.76 -10.90
C LEU A 25 -10.31 -22.08 -11.84
N ALA A 26 -9.44 -21.12 -12.14
CA ALA A 26 -8.25 -21.34 -12.95
C ALA A 26 -7.24 -22.27 -12.24
N GLU A 27 -7.08 -22.12 -10.92
CA GLU A 27 -6.25 -23.00 -10.08
C GLU A 27 -6.79 -24.43 -10.01
N LEU A 28 -8.12 -24.61 -10.10
CA LEU A 28 -8.77 -25.92 -10.26
C LEU A 28 -8.60 -26.51 -11.68
N GLY A 29 -7.83 -25.86 -12.56
CA GLY A 29 -7.50 -26.35 -13.89
C GLY A 29 -8.48 -25.93 -14.99
N HIS A 30 -9.44 -25.03 -14.72
CA HIS A 30 -10.35 -24.55 -15.75
C HIS A 30 -9.69 -23.47 -16.63
N GLU A 31 -9.55 -23.76 -17.93
CA GLU A 31 -8.87 -22.88 -18.89
C GLU A 31 -9.62 -21.57 -19.17
N LEU A 32 -10.94 -21.62 -19.35
CA LEU A 32 -11.72 -20.43 -19.70
C LEU A 32 -11.64 -19.30 -18.65
N PRO A 33 -11.74 -19.57 -17.32
CA PRO A 33 -11.50 -18.56 -16.29
C PRO A 33 -10.14 -17.86 -16.40
N LYS A 34 -9.06 -18.61 -16.73
CA LYS A 34 -7.73 -18.06 -16.97
C LYS A 34 -7.73 -17.08 -18.15
N LEU A 35 -8.34 -17.46 -19.28
CA LEU A 35 -8.45 -16.61 -20.47
C LEU A 35 -9.30 -15.35 -20.20
N ILE A 36 -10.38 -15.47 -19.42
CA ILE A 36 -11.21 -14.32 -19.02
C ILE A 36 -10.39 -13.34 -18.16
N LEU A 37 -9.60 -13.83 -17.21
CA LEU A 37 -8.72 -13.00 -16.38
C LEU A 37 -7.68 -12.26 -17.23
N GLU A 38 -7.05 -12.94 -18.17
CA GLU A 38 -6.09 -12.32 -19.08
C GLU A 38 -6.78 -11.27 -19.97
N TYR A 39 -7.91 -11.60 -20.59
CA TYR A 39 -8.70 -10.68 -21.41
C TYR A 39 -9.07 -9.41 -20.62
N ARG A 40 -9.60 -9.56 -19.40
CA ARG A 40 -9.98 -8.42 -18.55
C ARG A 40 -8.78 -7.55 -18.21
N THR A 41 -7.63 -8.15 -17.92
CA THR A 41 -6.39 -7.43 -17.63
C THR A 41 -5.95 -6.62 -18.85
N LEU A 42 -5.86 -7.25 -20.03
CA LEU A 42 -5.44 -6.59 -21.26
C LEU A 42 -6.42 -5.51 -21.73
N SER A 43 -7.72 -5.80 -21.66
CA SER A 43 -8.78 -4.86 -22.03
C SER A 43 -8.75 -3.62 -21.13
N LYS A 44 -8.54 -3.79 -19.81
CA LYS A 44 -8.34 -2.66 -18.89
C LYS A 44 -7.07 -1.88 -19.23
N LEU A 45 -5.94 -2.56 -19.48
CA LEU A 45 -4.68 -1.89 -19.83
C LEU A 45 -4.81 -1.03 -21.09
N LYS A 46 -5.45 -1.59 -22.12
CA LYS A 46 -5.72 -0.91 -23.39
C LYS A 46 -6.64 0.29 -23.20
N SER A 47 -7.85 0.07 -22.70
CA SER A 47 -8.87 1.12 -22.62
C SER A 47 -8.54 2.21 -21.60
N THR A 48 -8.07 1.84 -20.41
CA THR A 48 -7.89 2.78 -19.29
C THR A 48 -6.57 3.55 -19.40
N TYR A 49 -5.54 2.99 -20.02
CA TYR A 49 -4.22 3.63 -20.07
C TYR A 49 -3.75 3.92 -21.50
N LEU A 50 -3.63 2.90 -22.37
CA LEU A 50 -3.03 3.10 -23.69
C LEU A 50 -3.86 4.02 -24.60
N GLU A 51 -5.20 3.88 -24.58
CA GLU A 51 -6.08 4.71 -25.39
C GLU A 51 -6.40 6.05 -24.69
N ALA A 52 -6.60 6.03 -23.37
CA ALA A 52 -7.05 7.22 -22.64
C ALA A 52 -5.92 8.22 -22.33
N LEU A 53 -4.72 7.78 -21.92
CA LEU A 53 -3.65 8.71 -21.48
C LEU A 53 -3.19 9.66 -22.59
N PRO A 54 -2.98 9.22 -23.85
CA PRO A 54 -2.59 10.14 -24.93
C PRO A 54 -3.62 11.25 -25.17
N LEU A 55 -4.92 10.95 -25.00
CA LEU A 55 -5.99 11.94 -25.16
C LEU A 55 -6.03 12.98 -24.04
N LEU A 56 -5.34 12.75 -22.93
CA LEU A 56 -5.27 13.66 -21.78
C LEU A 56 -4.03 14.58 -21.82
N VAL A 57 -3.20 14.48 -22.86
CA VAL A 57 -2.05 15.37 -23.03
C VAL A 57 -2.55 16.79 -23.32
N ASN A 58 -2.18 17.73 -22.46
CA ASN A 58 -2.50 19.13 -22.66
C ASN A 58 -1.68 19.69 -23.84
N PRO A 59 -2.32 20.27 -24.87
CA PRO A 59 -1.63 20.72 -26.08
C PRO A 59 -0.67 21.89 -25.84
N ASN A 60 -0.90 22.71 -24.81
CA ASN A 60 -0.07 23.88 -24.51
C ASN A 60 1.23 23.51 -23.80
N THR A 61 1.21 22.45 -22.99
CA THR A 61 2.39 22.05 -22.21
C THR A 61 3.05 20.76 -22.71
N GLY A 62 2.37 19.99 -23.56
CA GLY A 62 2.80 18.64 -23.97
C GLY A 62 2.84 17.65 -22.82
N ARG A 63 2.04 17.85 -21.75
CA ARG A 63 2.08 17.04 -20.52
C ARG A 63 0.67 16.67 -20.06
N ILE A 64 0.57 15.58 -19.31
CA ILE A 64 -0.65 15.21 -18.60
C ILE A 64 -0.69 15.94 -17.26
N HIS A 65 -1.83 16.55 -16.94
CA HIS A 65 -2.07 17.24 -15.67
C HIS A 65 -3.16 16.50 -14.89
N THR A 66 -2.75 15.73 -13.88
CA THR A 66 -3.71 15.08 -12.97
C THR A 66 -4.34 16.09 -12.02
N SER A 67 -5.51 15.76 -11.48
CA SER A 67 -6.14 16.50 -10.39
C SER A 67 -6.03 15.70 -9.08
N TYR A 68 -5.25 16.21 -8.13
CA TYR A 68 -5.19 15.67 -6.78
C TYR A 68 -6.35 16.19 -5.94
N GLN A 69 -7.15 15.28 -5.38
CA GLN A 69 -8.25 15.65 -4.50
C GLN A 69 -7.82 15.48 -3.05
N GLN A 70 -7.71 16.61 -2.34
CA GLN A 70 -7.17 16.66 -0.98
C GLN A 70 -8.21 16.32 0.10
N ALA A 71 -9.50 16.50 -0.17
CA ALA A 71 -10.59 16.41 0.78
C ALA A 71 -11.61 15.29 0.44
N VAL A 72 -11.15 14.17 -0.10
CA VAL A 72 -12.02 13.06 -0.55
C VAL A 72 -11.84 11.78 0.26
N ALA A 73 -10.61 11.27 0.38
CA ALA A 73 -10.39 10.01 1.10
C ALA A 73 -10.57 10.19 2.61
N VAL A 74 -11.36 9.32 3.24
CA VAL A 74 -11.69 9.39 4.66
C VAL A 74 -10.44 9.31 5.54
N THR A 75 -9.43 8.53 5.14
CA THR A 75 -8.15 8.39 5.85
C THR A 75 -7.19 9.56 5.64
N GLY A 76 -7.56 10.56 4.84
CA GLY A 76 -6.74 11.73 4.58
C GLY A 76 -5.67 11.55 3.50
N ARG A 77 -5.60 10.40 2.82
CA ARG A 77 -4.76 10.24 1.61
C ARG A 77 -5.21 11.21 0.51
N LEU A 78 -4.29 11.61 -0.37
CA LEU A 78 -4.69 12.22 -1.64
C LEU A 78 -5.31 11.14 -2.52
N SER A 79 -6.34 11.49 -3.28
CA SER A 79 -6.74 10.73 -4.48
C SER A 79 -6.34 11.50 -5.73
N SER A 80 -6.25 10.80 -6.86
CA SER A 80 -5.90 11.38 -8.16
C SER A 80 -6.97 11.01 -9.18
N ILE A 81 -7.40 11.97 -9.98
CA ILE A 81 -8.35 11.79 -11.08
C ILE A 81 -7.87 12.51 -12.35
N THR A 82 -8.36 12.05 -13.50
CA THR A 82 -8.13 12.66 -14.82
C THR A 82 -6.65 12.93 -15.15
N PRO A 83 -5.79 11.89 -15.23
CA PRO A 83 -6.03 10.48 -14.94
C PRO A 83 -5.75 10.14 -13.47
N ASN A 84 -6.20 8.96 -13.03
CA ASN A 84 -5.82 8.43 -11.71
C ASN A 84 -4.44 7.78 -11.78
N LEU A 85 -3.42 8.54 -11.35
CA LEU A 85 -2.02 8.09 -11.34
C LEU A 85 -1.73 7.03 -10.28
N GLN A 86 -2.54 6.95 -9.22
CA GLN A 86 -2.37 5.98 -8.14
C GLN A 86 -2.73 4.56 -8.57
N ASN A 87 -3.52 4.41 -9.62
CA ASN A 87 -3.94 3.11 -10.13
C ASN A 87 -3.06 2.59 -11.26
N ILE A 88 -1.95 3.26 -11.62
CA ILE A 88 -1.09 2.80 -12.71
C ILE A 88 -0.41 1.48 -12.31
N PRO A 89 -0.64 0.37 -13.03
CA PRO A 89 -0.23 -0.95 -12.58
C PRO A 89 1.29 -1.08 -12.46
N ILE A 90 1.71 -1.83 -11.45
CA ILE A 90 3.12 -2.14 -11.19
C ILE A 90 3.43 -3.65 -11.19
N ARG A 91 2.45 -4.47 -10.79
CA ARG A 91 2.67 -5.89 -10.49
C ARG A 91 2.76 -6.79 -11.72
N HIS A 92 2.12 -6.40 -12.81
CA HIS A 92 2.03 -7.21 -14.03
C HIS A 92 3.00 -6.66 -15.08
N PRO A 93 3.83 -7.48 -15.76
CA PRO A 93 4.84 -6.98 -16.71
C PRO A 93 4.28 -6.03 -17.77
N LYS A 94 3.17 -6.40 -18.43
CA LYS A 94 2.48 -5.52 -19.40
C LYS A 94 1.92 -4.25 -18.78
N GLY A 95 1.57 -4.28 -17.49
CA GLY A 95 1.10 -3.10 -16.77
C GLY A 95 2.25 -2.18 -16.36
N ARG A 96 3.37 -2.78 -15.95
CA ARG A 96 4.63 -2.11 -15.63
C ARG A 96 5.16 -1.32 -16.83
N ALA A 97 5.02 -1.87 -18.05
CA ALA A 97 5.35 -1.18 -19.29
C ALA A 97 4.60 0.16 -19.49
N ILE A 98 3.41 0.36 -18.89
CA ILE A 98 2.72 1.66 -18.94
C ILE A 98 3.55 2.75 -18.25
N ARG A 99 4.29 2.43 -17.19
CA ARG A 99 5.16 3.38 -16.47
C ARG A 99 6.34 3.85 -17.32
N GLN A 100 6.74 3.08 -18.34
CA GLN A 100 7.81 3.47 -19.27
C GLN A 100 7.41 4.67 -20.15
N ALA A 101 6.11 4.92 -20.32
CA ALA A 101 5.59 6.09 -21.04
C ALA A 101 5.65 7.39 -20.21
N PHE A 102 5.95 7.31 -18.91
CA PHE A 102 6.16 8.47 -18.05
C PHE A 102 7.65 8.79 -18.00
N ILE A 103 8.09 9.70 -18.87
CA ILE A 103 9.50 9.97 -19.13
C ILE A 103 9.96 11.30 -18.52
N ALA A 104 11.26 11.41 -18.24
CA ALA A 104 11.91 12.70 -18.02
C ALA A 104 12.20 13.39 -19.37
N PRO A 105 12.15 14.73 -19.44
CA PRO A 105 12.60 15.47 -20.62
C PRO A 105 14.13 15.38 -20.80
N PRO A 106 14.68 15.72 -21.98
CA PRO A 106 16.12 15.73 -22.22
C PRO A 106 16.88 16.58 -21.19
N GLY A 107 17.99 16.06 -20.66
CA GLY A 107 18.79 16.71 -19.61
C GLY A 107 18.27 16.48 -18.18
N PHE A 108 17.14 15.80 -18.02
CA PHE A 108 16.53 15.49 -16.73
C PHE A 108 16.45 13.98 -16.49
N SER A 109 16.21 13.61 -15.23
CA SER A 109 15.88 12.26 -14.80
C SER A 109 14.68 12.29 -13.86
N LEU A 110 13.95 11.19 -13.78
CA LEU A 110 12.94 11.00 -12.74
C LEU A 110 13.61 10.38 -11.52
N LEU A 111 13.31 10.92 -10.34
CA LEU A 111 13.59 10.30 -9.04
C LEU A 111 12.30 9.77 -8.46
N ALA A 112 12.26 8.51 -8.03
CA ALA A 112 11.13 7.94 -7.29
C ALA A 112 11.60 7.62 -5.87
N ALA A 113 11.02 8.30 -4.88
CA ALA A 113 11.37 8.19 -3.47
C ALA A 113 10.19 7.59 -2.70
N ASP A 114 10.32 6.35 -2.25
CA ASP A 114 9.27 5.55 -1.62
C ASP A 114 9.61 5.20 -0.17
N TYR A 115 8.66 5.36 0.75
CA TYR A 115 8.89 4.95 2.13
C TYR A 115 8.88 3.42 2.28
N SER A 116 9.98 2.89 2.79
CA SER A 116 10.09 1.46 3.08
C SER A 116 9.23 1.07 4.30
N GLN A 117 8.10 0.44 4.03
CA GLN A 117 7.20 -0.18 5.02
C GLN A 117 6.64 0.82 6.05
N ILE A 118 6.25 2.02 5.61
CA ILE A 118 5.81 3.10 6.50
C ILE A 118 4.70 2.70 7.47
N GLU A 119 3.69 1.95 7.01
CA GLU A 119 2.57 1.52 7.85
C GLU A 119 3.00 0.59 9.00
N LEU A 120 3.99 -0.28 8.78
CA LEU A 120 4.54 -1.13 9.83
C LEU A 120 5.41 -0.35 10.81
N ARG A 121 6.15 0.65 10.33
CA ARG A 121 6.92 1.56 11.21
C ARG A 121 6.01 2.39 12.11
N ILE A 122 4.89 2.85 11.56
CA ILE A 122 3.83 3.52 12.34
C ILE A 122 3.22 2.55 13.35
N LEU A 123 2.96 1.30 12.96
CA LEU A 123 2.47 0.29 13.89
C LEU A 123 3.46 0.05 15.04
N ALA A 124 4.76 -0.06 14.75
CA ALA A 124 5.80 -0.19 15.77
C ALA A 124 5.78 1.00 16.74
N HIS A 125 5.62 2.21 16.22
CA HIS A 125 5.54 3.42 17.03
C HIS A 125 4.29 3.47 17.91
N LEU A 126 3.11 3.19 17.36
CA LEU A 126 1.82 3.29 18.07
C LEU A 126 1.63 2.15 19.08
N SER A 127 2.01 0.93 18.70
CA SER A 127 1.94 -0.23 19.60
C SER A 127 3.00 -0.21 20.68
N LYS A 128 4.13 0.49 20.46
CA LYS A 128 5.32 0.45 21.33
C LYS A 128 5.76 -0.99 21.60
N ASP A 129 5.65 -1.85 20.58
CA ASP A 129 6.07 -3.23 20.69
C ASP A 129 7.59 -3.32 20.56
N SER A 130 8.25 -3.71 21.65
CA SER A 130 9.72 -3.73 21.73
C SER A 130 10.34 -4.67 20.70
N ASN A 131 9.71 -5.81 20.40
CA ASN A 131 10.23 -6.77 19.44
C ASN A 131 10.14 -6.20 18.02
N LEU A 132 9.02 -5.56 17.67
CA LEU A 132 8.85 -4.91 16.37
C LEU A 132 9.79 -3.70 16.20
N ILE A 133 9.96 -2.90 17.26
CA ILE A 133 10.89 -1.76 17.27
C ILE A 133 12.33 -2.24 17.07
N ASN A 134 12.75 -3.27 17.82
CA ASN A 134 14.09 -3.85 17.70
C ASN A 134 14.32 -4.45 16.30
N ALA A 135 13.33 -5.12 15.72
CA ALA A 135 13.42 -5.64 14.36
C ALA A 135 13.73 -4.54 13.35
N PHE A 136 13.02 -3.41 13.40
CA PHE A 136 13.28 -2.28 12.51
C PHE A 136 14.63 -1.61 12.75
N ASN A 137 15.04 -1.43 14.00
CA ASN A 137 16.32 -0.80 14.34
C ASN A 137 17.52 -1.65 13.89
N ASN A 138 17.35 -2.97 13.83
CA ASN A 138 18.36 -3.92 13.35
C ASN A 138 18.24 -4.20 11.84
N GLY A 139 17.41 -3.45 11.10
CA GLY A 139 17.25 -3.63 9.65
C GLY A 139 16.63 -4.97 9.24
N GLN A 140 15.91 -5.64 10.13
CA GLN A 140 15.29 -6.93 9.86
C GLN A 140 14.07 -6.78 8.94
N ASP A 141 13.92 -7.71 8.02
CA ASP A 141 12.75 -7.81 7.16
C ASP A 141 11.69 -8.71 7.80
N ILE A 142 10.67 -8.09 8.38
CA ILE A 142 9.59 -8.79 9.09
C ILE A 142 8.82 -9.72 8.14
N HIS A 143 8.66 -9.35 6.87
CA HIS A 143 7.97 -10.20 5.89
C HIS A 143 8.82 -11.42 5.53
N LEU A 144 10.13 -11.24 5.40
CA LEU A 144 11.07 -12.33 5.17
C LEU A 144 11.09 -13.31 6.36
N ALA A 145 11.15 -12.78 7.59
CA ALA A 145 11.10 -13.59 8.80
C ALA A 145 9.80 -14.39 8.90
N THR A 146 8.65 -13.74 8.66
CA THR A 146 7.35 -14.41 8.59
C THR A 146 7.33 -15.49 7.50
N ALA A 147 7.86 -15.22 6.31
CA ALA A 147 7.87 -16.20 5.22
C ALA A 147 8.75 -17.41 5.54
N SER A 148 9.94 -17.18 6.10
CA SER A 148 10.87 -18.23 6.55
C SER A 148 10.19 -19.16 7.54
N GLU A 149 9.53 -18.60 8.56
CA GLU A 149 8.80 -19.37 9.57
C GLU A 149 7.61 -20.15 8.99
N LEU A 150 6.76 -19.50 8.18
CA LEU A 150 5.57 -20.14 7.59
C LEU A 150 5.92 -21.30 6.66
N ASN A 151 7.11 -21.27 6.05
CA ASN A 151 7.55 -22.30 5.11
C ASN A 151 8.53 -23.30 5.75
N GLY A 152 8.96 -23.07 7.00
CA GLY A 152 9.96 -23.91 7.66
C GLY A 152 11.33 -23.92 6.97
N ILE A 153 11.70 -22.82 6.30
CA ILE A 153 12.94 -22.67 5.52
C ILE A 153 13.78 -21.52 6.06
N THR A 154 15.05 -21.44 5.71
CA THR A 154 15.91 -20.30 6.06
C THR A 154 15.51 -19.03 5.30
N ALA A 155 15.87 -17.86 5.83
CA ALA A 155 15.56 -16.57 5.19
C ALA A 155 16.15 -16.45 3.77
N GLN A 156 17.28 -17.11 3.51
CA GLN A 156 17.96 -17.13 2.21
C GLN A 156 17.20 -17.95 1.16
N GLU A 157 16.43 -18.95 1.59
CA GLU A 157 15.64 -19.82 0.72
C GLU A 157 14.27 -19.21 0.39
N VAL A 158 13.87 -18.14 1.08
CA VAL A 158 12.59 -17.48 0.84
C VAL A 158 12.56 -16.83 -0.53
N THR A 159 11.64 -17.29 -1.36
CA THR A 159 11.34 -16.68 -2.66
C THR A 159 10.60 -15.35 -2.52
N ASN A 160 10.70 -14.49 -3.54
CA ASN A 160 9.92 -13.25 -3.62
C ASN A 160 8.40 -13.47 -3.52
N ALA A 161 7.91 -14.60 -4.05
CA ALA A 161 6.49 -14.98 -3.96
C ALA A 161 6.09 -15.29 -2.51
N GLN A 162 6.88 -16.09 -1.79
CA GLN A 162 6.64 -16.40 -0.37
C GLN A 162 6.72 -15.15 0.51
N ARG A 163 7.72 -14.29 0.31
CA ARG A 163 7.83 -13.00 1.02
C ARG A 163 6.60 -12.11 0.77
N ARG A 164 6.08 -12.09 -0.46
CA ARG A 164 4.89 -11.32 -0.81
C ARG A 164 3.62 -11.89 -0.17
N ALA A 165 3.48 -13.21 -0.09
CA ALA A 165 2.38 -13.85 0.63
C ALA A 165 2.44 -13.50 2.12
N ALA A 166 3.62 -13.61 2.75
CA ALA A 166 3.87 -13.18 4.13
C ALA A 166 3.51 -11.70 4.38
N LYS A 167 3.78 -10.82 3.41
CA LYS A 167 3.33 -9.42 3.47
C LYS A 167 1.82 -9.31 3.57
N ILE A 168 1.06 -10.01 2.72
CA ILE A 168 -0.40 -10.00 2.74
C ILE A 168 -0.91 -10.51 4.09
N ILE A 169 -0.31 -11.57 4.62
CA ILE A 169 -0.66 -12.17 5.91
C ILE A 169 -0.42 -11.19 7.06
N ASN A 170 0.78 -10.59 7.16
CA ASN A 170 1.10 -9.62 8.21
C ASN A 170 0.09 -8.46 8.22
N PHE A 171 -0.18 -7.86 7.04
CA PHE A 171 -1.18 -6.80 6.94
C PHE A 171 -2.59 -7.29 7.25
N GLY A 172 -2.94 -8.52 6.85
CA GLY A 172 -4.20 -9.14 7.21
C GLY A 172 -4.40 -9.19 8.72
N ILE A 173 -3.42 -9.72 9.46
CA ILE A 173 -3.48 -9.83 10.93
C ILE A 173 -3.59 -8.45 11.58
N ILE A 174 -2.75 -7.50 11.17
CA ILE A 174 -2.76 -6.12 11.67
C ILE A 174 -4.11 -5.44 11.45
N TYR A 175 -4.77 -5.74 10.33
CA TYR A 175 -6.07 -5.17 9.95
C TYR A 175 -7.27 -5.97 10.48
N GLY A 176 -7.05 -6.87 11.43
CA GLY A 176 -8.11 -7.62 12.11
C GLY A 176 -8.75 -8.68 11.22
N MET A 177 -7.99 -9.26 10.28
CA MET A 177 -8.41 -10.46 9.57
C MET A 177 -8.65 -11.60 10.57
N SER A 178 -9.81 -12.24 10.46
CA SER A 178 -10.14 -13.39 11.31
C SER A 178 -9.36 -14.62 10.87
N ALA A 179 -9.25 -15.64 11.74
CA ALA A 179 -8.70 -16.94 11.37
C ALA A 179 -9.37 -17.55 10.14
N PHE A 180 -10.68 -17.32 9.94
CA PHE A 180 -11.37 -17.72 8.72
C PHE A 180 -10.85 -16.97 7.48
N GLY A 181 -10.68 -15.65 7.57
CA GLY A 181 -10.13 -14.87 6.46
C GLY A 181 -8.69 -15.28 6.13
N LEU A 182 -7.89 -15.55 7.15
CA LEU A 182 -6.50 -15.95 7.01
C LEU A 182 -6.38 -17.37 6.44
N SER A 183 -7.22 -18.32 6.86
CA SER A 183 -7.20 -19.69 6.34
C SER A 183 -7.49 -19.74 4.83
N GLN A 184 -8.31 -18.82 4.31
CA GLN A 184 -8.54 -18.67 2.87
C GLN A 184 -7.32 -18.12 2.12
N GLN A 185 -6.49 -17.29 2.77
CA GLN A 185 -5.25 -16.77 2.16
C GLN A 185 -4.10 -17.78 2.23
N LEU A 186 -4.07 -18.60 3.28
CA LEU A 186 -3.05 -19.63 3.50
C LEU A 186 -3.38 -20.97 2.83
N SER A 187 -4.61 -21.15 2.32
CA SER A 187 -5.13 -22.45 1.90
C SER A 187 -4.96 -23.53 2.99
N SER A 188 -5.16 -23.15 4.26
CA SER A 188 -4.95 -23.99 5.44
C SER A 188 -6.23 -24.20 6.24
N SER A 189 -6.18 -25.03 7.29
CA SER A 189 -7.30 -25.18 8.21
C SER A 189 -7.51 -23.92 9.06
N ARG A 190 -8.73 -23.73 9.56
CA ARG A 190 -9.04 -22.61 10.46
C ARG A 190 -8.25 -22.67 11.77
N THR A 191 -7.94 -23.88 12.25
CA THR A 191 -7.16 -24.08 13.48
C THR A 191 -5.71 -23.62 13.27
N GLU A 192 -5.05 -24.06 12.21
CA GLU A 192 -3.68 -23.63 11.87
C GLU A 192 -3.59 -22.11 11.67
N ALA A 193 -4.58 -21.51 11.00
CA ALA A 193 -4.63 -20.06 10.84
C ALA A 193 -4.80 -19.33 12.18
N GLN A 194 -5.58 -19.88 13.12
CA GLN A 194 -5.72 -19.31 14.47
C GLN A 194 -4.44 -19.46 15.28
N ASP A 195 -3.77 -20.61 15.21
CA ASP A 195 -2.50 -20.86 15.89
C ASP A 195 -1.42 -19.90 15.38
N TYR A 196 -1.40 -19.63 14.08
CA TYR A 196 -0.51 -18.64 13.50
C TYR A 196 -0.80 -17.21 14.01
N ILE A 197 -2.06 -16.80 14.09
CA ILE A 197 -2.45 -15.51 14.67
C ILE A 197 -1.99 -15.41 16.13
N ASN A 198 -2.17 -16.50 16.89
CA ASN A 198 -1.75 -16.54 18.29
C ASN A 198 -0.23 -16.40 18.41
N LEU A 199 0.53 -17.11 17.60
CA LEU A 199 2.00 -17.02 17.56
C LEU A 199 2.47 -15.62 17.17
N TYR A 200 1.81 -14.99 16.20
CA TYR A 200 2.10 -13.61 15.80
C TYR A 200 1.94 -12.63 16.97
N PHE A 201 0.84 -12.73 17.73
CA PHE A 201 0.63 -11.88 18.89
C PHE A 201 1.48 -12.28 20.11
N GLN A 202 1.92 -13.54 20.23
CA GLN A 202 2.93 -13.91 21.23
C GLN A 202 4.27 -13.26 20.93
N ARG A 203 4.66 -13.19 19.65
CA ARG A 203 5.88 -12.49 19.21
C ARG A 203 5.78 -10.99 19.36
N TYR A 204 4.62 -10.40 19.06
CA TYR A 204 4.39 -8.95 19.13
C TYR A 204 3.23 -8.61 20.08
N PRO A 205 3.40 -8.82 21.40
CA PRO A 205 2.32 -8.77 22.39
C PRO A 205 1.66 -7.40 22.51
N ASN A 206 2.38 -6.31 22.28
CA ASN A 206 1.81 -4.98 22.42
C ASN A 206 0.96 -4.57 21.19
N ILE A 207 1.08 -5.25 20.05
CA ILE A 207 0.18 -5.03 18.91
C ILE A 207 -1.26 -5.38 19.28
N SER A 208 -1.48 -6.54 19.92
CA SER A 208 -2.83 -6.96 20.36
C SER A 208 -3.41 -5.96 21.36
N LYS A 209 -2.61 -5.50 22.33
CA LYS A 209 -3.02 -4.47 23.30
C LYS A 209 -3.42 -3.17 22.61
N PHE A 210 -2.62 -2.71 21.65
CA PHE A 210 -2.91 -1.51 20.85
C PHE A 210 -4.24 -1.66 20.09
N MET A 211 -4.49 -2.81 19.46
CA MET A 211 -5.74 -3.05 18.73
C MET A 211 -6.96 -3.00 19.67
N GLU A 212 -6.89 -3.63 20.84
CA GLU A 212 -7.98 -3.60 21.83
C GLU A 212 -8.20 -2.19 22.39
N GLN A 213 -7.13 -1.49 22.76
CA GLN A 213 -7.20 -0.11 23.26
C GLN A 213 -7.81 0.84 22.23
N THR A 214 -7.40 0.73 20.96
CA THR A 214 -7.92 1.55 19.86
C THR A 214 -9.41 1.31 19.65
N LYS A 215 -9.86 0.04 19.68
CA LYS A 215 -11.29 -0.29 19.62
C LYS A 215 -12.07 0.30 20.80
N ASN A 216 -11.57 0.10 22.02
CA ASN A 216 -12.22 0.61 23.23
C ASN A 216 -12.35 2.14 23.20
N GLN A 217 -11.28 2.84 22.81
CA GLN A 217 -11.29 4.29 22.63
C GLN A 217 -12.32 4.69 21.57
N ALA A 218 -12.35 4.01 20.42
CA ALA A 218 -13.32 4.29 19.37
C ALA A 218 -14.78 4.10 19.84
N HIS A 219 -15.07 3.08 20.65
CA HIS A 219 -16.40 2.88 21.25
C HIS A 219 -16.79 4.01 22.20
N GLN A 220 -15.83 4.53 22.98
CA GLN A 220 -16.05 5.58 23.97
C GLN A 220 -16.25 6.96 23.34
N GLN A 221 -15.39 7.35 22.39
CA GLN A 221 -15.37 8.72 21.84
C GLN A 221 -16.00 8.85 20.44
N GLY A 222 -16.25 7.73 19.74
CA GLY A 222 -16.88 7.72 18.42
C GLY A 222 -15.94 8.04 17.23
N PHE A 223 -14.64 8.21 17.47
CA PHE A 223 -13.64 8.47 16.44
C PHE A 223 -12.27 7.89 16.82
N VAL A 224 -11.34 7.88 15.87
CA VAL A 224 -9.92 7.59 16.10
C VAL A 224 -9.05 8.70 15.50
N GLU A 225 -7.80 8.83 15.97
CA GLU A 225 -6.87 9.88 15.57
C GLU A 225 -5.56 9.32 14.99
N THR A 226 -4.94 10.07 14.08
CA THR A 226 -3.57 9.83 13.62
C THR A 226 -2.56 10.42 14.61
N ILE A 227 -1.27 10.13 14.41
CA ILE A 227 -0.16 10.73 15.19
C ILE A 227 -0.22 12.27 15.18
N PHE A 228 -0.77 12.87 14.13
CA PHE A 228 -0.86 14.32 13.95
C PHE A 228 -2.26 14.89 14.22
N GLY A 229 -3.14 14.12 14.87
CA GLY A 229 -4.45 14.59 15.32
C GLY A 229 -5.54 14.62 14.25
N ARG A 230 -5.32 14.04 13.06
CA ARG A 230 -6.40 13.87 12.07
C ARG A 230 -7.43 12.88 12.62
N ARG A 231 -8.70 13.28 12.65
CA ARG A 231 -9.81 12.44 13.13
C ARG A 231 -10.50 11.69 12.00
N LEU A 232 -10.92 10.47 12.31
CA LEU A 232 -11.87 9.69 11.52
C LEU A 232 -13.02 9.24 12.43
N TYR A 233 -14.21 9.78 12.18
CA TYR A 233 -15.43 9.44 12.91
C TYR A 233 -16.01 8.10 12.42
N LEU A 234 -16.50 7.30 13.36
CA LEU A 234 -16.95 5.92 13.14
C LEU A 234 -18.43 5.79 13.56
N PRO A 235 -19.39 6.23 12.75
CA PRO A 235 -20.81 6.24 13.13
C PRO A 235 -21.36 4.83 13.44
N ASP A 236 -20.79 3.80 12.81
CA ASP A 236 -21.18 2.40 13.01
C ASP A 236 -20.45 1.70 14.17
N ILE A 237 -19.57 2.38 14.92
CA ILE A 237 -18.77 1.74 15.98
C ILE A 237 -19.64 1.14 17.09
N ASN A 238 -20.78 1.74 17.37
CA ASN A 238 -21.76 1.24 18.36
C ASN A 238 -23.01 0.63 17.69
N SER A 239 -22.92 0.23 16.41
CA SER A 239 -24.05 -0.33 15.67
C SER A 239 -24.55 -1.63 16.31
N LYS A 240 -25.88 -1.78 16.43
CA LYS A 240 -26.51 -3.05 16.84
C LYS A 240 -26.22 -4.17 15.82
N ASN A 241 -26.02 -3.82 14.56
CA ASN A 241 -25.64 -4.78 13.52
C ASN A 241 -24.18 -5.21 13.67
N ALA A 242 -23.97 -6.48 14.02
CA ALA A 242 -22.63 -7.03 14.27
C ALA A 242 -21.68 -6.92 13.07
N HIS A 243 -22.18 -7.01 11.84
CA HIS A 243 -21.33 -6.89 10.64
C HIS A 243 -20.84 -5.46 10.44
N ARG A 244 -21.72 -4.46 10.62
CA ARG A 244 -21.35 -3.04 10.53
C ARG A 244 -20.39 -2.65 11.65
N ARG A 245 -20.70 -3.08 12.88
CA ARG A 245 -19.83 -2.85 14.04
C ARG A 245 -18.42 -3.41 13.85
N LYS A 246 -18.29 -4.68 13.44
CA LYS A 246 -16.99 -5.30 13.15
C LYS A 246 -16.25 -4.61 12.00
N ALA A 247 -16.97 -4.06 11.01
CA ALA A 247 -16.34 -3.27 9.96
C ALA A 247 -15.78 -1.95 10.51
N ALA A 248 -16.55 -1.24 11.35
CA ALA A 248 -16.09 -0.02 12.02
C ALA A 248 -14.91 -0.28 12.97
N GLU A 249 -14.90 -1.39 13.71
CA GLU A 249 -13.77 -1.81 14.55
C GLU A 249 -12.48 -2.02 13.72
N ARG A 250 -12.57 -2.66 12.55
CA ARG A 250 -11.43 -2.79 11.63
C ARG A 250 -10.97 -1.43 11.10
N THR A 251 -11.93 -0.56 10.74
CA THR A 251 -11.61 0.81 10.32
C THR A 251 -10.93 1.59 11.45
N ALA A 252 -11.34 1.40 12.69
CA ALA A 252 -10.74 2.04 13.87
C ALA A 252 -9.25 1.69 14.02
N ILE A 253 -8.89 0.43 13.76
CA ILE A 253 -7.49 -0.03 13.82
C ILE A 253 -6.68 0.49 12.62
N ASN A 254 -7.26 0.46 11.42
CA ASN A 254 -6.53 0.79 10.20
C ASN A 254 -6.33 2.29 9.99
N ALA A 255 -7.31 3.11 10.38
CA ALA A 255 -7.31 4.54 10.09
C ALA A 255 -6.14 5.30 10.75
N PRO A 256 -5.74 5.04 12.01
CA PRO A 256 -4.55 5.64 12.60
C PRO A 256 -3.27 5.30 11.82
N LEU A 257 -3.14 4.05 11.35
CA LEU A 257 -1.97 3.59 10.60
C LEU A 257 -1.90 4.27 9.23
N GLN A 258 -2.96 4.13 8.44
CA GLN A 258 -3.03 4.64 7.08
C GLN A 258 -3.06 6.18 7.02
N GLY A 259 -3.76 6.80 7.97
CA GLY A 259 -3.87 8.24 8.07
C GLY A 259 -2.58 8.89 8.54
N SER A 260 -1.86 8.27 9.48
CA SER A 260 -0.53 8.77 9.88
C SER A 260 0.46 8.68 8.71
N ALA A 261 0.40 7.63 7.89
CA ALA A 261 1.21 7.55 6.67
C ALA A 261 0.86 8.68 5.68
N ALA A 262 -0.43 8.99 5.53
CA ALA A 262 -0.90 10.11 4.71
C ALA A 262 -0.44 11.48 5.24
N ASP A 263 -0.39 11.65 6.56
CA ASP A 263 0.11 12.87 7.17
C ASP A 263 1.62 13.00 6.99
N ILE A 264 2.39 11.92 7.17
CA ILE A 264 3.84 11.90 6.98
C ILE A 264 4.22 12.25 5.53
N ILE A 265 3.59 11.63 4.52
CA ILE A 265 3.90 11.93 3.12
C ILE A 265 3.56 13.38 2.76
N LYS A 266 2.46 13.94 3.30
CA LYS A 266 2.12 15.37 3.10
C LYS A 266 3.11 16.31 3.75
N ARG A 267 3.56 16.01 4.98
CA ARG A 267 4.63 16.77 5.64
C ARG A 267 5.92 16.69 4.83
N ALA A 268 6.25 15.51 4.31
CA ALA A 268 7.42 15.31 3.47
C ALA A 268 7.34 16.13 2.17
N MET A 269 6.18 16.18 1.50
CA MET A 269 5.96 17.04 0.33
C MET A 269 6.26 18.51 0.64
N LEU A 270 5.74 19.03 1.76
CA LEU A 270 5.98 20.42 2.16
C LEU A 270 7.46 20.67 2.47
N LEU A 271 8.12 19.75 3.17
CA LEU A 271 9.54 19.89 3.50
C LEU A 271 10.43 19.85 2.25
N VAL A 272 10.14 18.95 1.31
CA VAL A 272 10.86 18.84 0.04
C VAL A 272 10.63 20.08 -0.82
N ASP A 273 9.38 20.54 -0.95
CA ASP A 273 9.05 21.76 -1.71
C ASP A 273 9.75 22.99 -1.12
N ASN A 274 9.65 23.20 0.20
CA ASN A 274 10.34 24.30 0.88
C ASN A 274 11.86 24.28 0.64
N TRP A 275 12.48 23.10 0.69
CA TRP A 275 13.90 22.96 0.41
C TRP A 275 14.24 23.30 -1.06
N ILE A 276 13.44 22.81 -2.02
CA ILE A 276 13.61 23.14 -3.44
C ILE A 276 13.56 24.65 -3.64
N GLN A 277 12.55 25.33 -3.08
CA GLN A 277 12.39 26.78 -3.20
C GLN A 277 13.55 27.55 -2.54
N ALA A 278 13.94 27.16 -1.32
CA ALA A 278 14.97 27.88 -0.56
C ALA A 278 16.38 27.70 -1.13
N SER A 279 16.69 26.53 -1.70
CA SER A 279 18.01 26.23 -2.28
C SER A 279 18.10 26.49 -3.78
N ALA A 280 16.99 26.83 -4.43
CA ALA A 280 16.85 26.86 -5.88
C ALA A 280 17.35 25.55 -6.54
N ALA A 281 17.13 24.42 -5.88
CA ALA A 281 17.55 23.12 -6.40
C ALA A 281 16.85 22.85 -7.76
N PRO A 282 17.56 22.33 -8.77
CA PRO A 282 17.00 22.05 -10.09
C PRO A 282 16.16 20.76 -10.06
N ALA A 283 15.05 20.82 -9.33
CA ALA A 283 14.14 19.73 -9.06
C ALA A 283 12.69 20.22 -9.02
N ARG A 284 11.75 19.35 -9.39
CA ARG A 284 10.30 19.62 -9.27
C ARG A 284 9.56 18.35 -8.84
N ILE A 285 8.70 18.46 -7.85
CA ILE A 285 7.76 17.38 -7.50
C ILE A 285 6.73 17.26 -8.62
N LEU A 286 6.62 16.07 -9.23
CA LEU A 286 5.66 15.78 -10.29
C LEU A 286 4.43 15.02 -9.78
N MET A 287 4.66 13.97 -9.00
CA MET A 287 3.61 13.04 -8.60
C MET A 287 3.76 12.63 -7.14
N GLN A 288 2.63 12.44 -6.49
CA GLN A 288 2.48 11.70 -5.25
C GLN A 288 1.67 10.43 -5.54
N VAL A 289 2.22 9.27 -5.21
CA VAL A 289 1.59 7.96 -5.46
C VAL A 289 1.73 7.11 -4.20
N HIS A 290 0.65 6.96 -3.44
CA HIS A 290 0.65 6.21 -2.17
C HIS A 290 1.64 6.76 -1.14
N ASP A 291 2.78 6.11 -0.94
CA ASP A 291 3.89 6.45 -0.06
C ASP A 291 5.14 6.92 -0.83
N GLU A 292 5.01 7.08 -2.15
CA GLU A 292 6.05 7.55 -3.07
C GLU A 292 5.86 9.02 -3.49
N LEU A 293 6.98 9.74 -3.59
CA LEU A 293 7.11 11.01 -4.31
C LEU A 293 7.97 10.81 -5.56
N VAL A 294 7.47 11.28 -6.71
CA VAL A 294 8.22 11.30 -7.96
C VAL A 294 8.60 12.74 -8.30
N LEU A 295 9.88 12.96 -8.52
CA LEU A 295 10.46 14.25 -8.89
C LEU A 295 11.08 14.17 -10.28
N GLU A 296 11.09 15.29 -10.98
CA GLU A 296 11.93 15.55 -12.16
C GLU A 296 13.13 16.36 -11.69
N VAL A 297 14.35 15.93 -12.00
CA VAL A 297 15.59 16.57 -11.56
C VAL A 297 16.57 16.72 -12.71
N GLU A 298 17.38 17.77 -12.71
CA GLU A 298 18.49 17.87 -13.67
C GLU A 298 19.48 16.73 -13.44
N GLN A 299 19.86 16.06 -14.53
CA GLN A 299 20.64 14.82 -14.46
C GLN A 299 21.99 15.00 -13.77
N ASN A 300 22.64 16.16 -13.97
CA ASN A 300 23.93 16.48 -13.35
C ASN A 300 23.86 16.67 -11.81
N HIS A 301 22.67 16.87 -11.27
CA HIS A 301 22.44 17.09 -9.83
C HIS A 301 21.72 15.92 -9.14
N SER A 302 21.40 14.86 -9.91
CA SER A 302 20.55 13.75 -9.48
C SER A 302 20.99 13.10 -8.16
N ASP A 303 22.28 12.78 -8.00
CA ASP A 303 22.78 12.08 -6.79
C ASP A 303 22.76 12.95 -5.52
N ALA A 304 23.08 14.23 -5.66
CA ALA A 304 23.04 15.19 -4.56
C ALA A 304 21.59 15.44 -4.10
N ILE A 305 20.67 15.62 -5.06
CA ILE A 305 19.24 15.78 -4.79
C ILE A 305 18.66 14.51 -4.17
N LYS A 306 19.00 13.34 -4.71
CA LYS A 306 18.60 12.02 -4.19
C LYS A 306 18.95 11.86 -2.71
N THR A 307 20.20 12.18 -2.35
CA THR A 307 20.68 12.11 -0.95
C THR A 307 19.90 13.07 -0.05
N THR A 308 19.62 14.28 -0.54
CA THR A 308 18.95 15.32 0.25
C THR A 308 17.47 15.01 0.44
N VAL A 309 16.76 14.62 -0.63
CA VAL A 309 15.35 14.21 -0.59
C VAL A 309 15.14 13.03 0.36
N SER A 310 16.00 12.02 0.31
CA SER A 310 15.94 10.87 1.24
C SER A 310 16.01 11.32 2.70
N LYS A 311 16.96 12.21 3.05
CA LYS A 311 17.10 12.76 4.41
C LYS A 311 15.89 13.59 4.83
N ILE A 312 15.40 14.47 3.95
CA ILE A 312 14.25 15.33 4.23
C ILE A 312 12.99 14.48 4.47
N MET A 313 12.71 13.52 3.60
CA MET A 313 11.58 12.62 3.76
C MET A 313 11.72 11.79 5.05
N ALA A 314 12.89 11.21 5.34
CA ALA A 314 13.11 10.48 6.58
C ALA A 314 12.88 11.34 7.85
N SER A 315 13.08 12.66 7.75
CA SER A 315 12.84 13.61 8.86
C SER A 315 11.38 14.07 9.02
N ALA A 316 10.47 13.64 8.12
CA ALA A 316 9.09 14.12 8.10
C ALA A 316 8.26 13.73 9.35
N ALA A 317 8.74 12.80 10.17
CA ALA A 317 8.22 12.52 11.51
C ALA A 317 9.29 11.91 12.42
N ILE A 318 9.13 12.11 13.72
CA ILE A 318 9.94 11.47 14.76
C ILE A 318 9.12 10.31 15.31
N LEU A 319 9.56 9.08 15.06
CA LEU A 319 8.92 7.84 15.51
C LEU A 319 9.89 7.07 16.44
N HIS A 320 9.42 5.98 17.05
CA HIS A 320 10.27 5.10 17.87
C HIS A 320 11.24 4.25 17.01
N VAL A 321 11.02 4.24 15.69
CA VAL A 321 11.85 3.57 14.68
C VAL A 321 12.15 4.56 13.57
N PRO A 322 13.33 4.50 12.91
CA PRO A 322 13.66 5.44 11.84
C PRO A 322 12.70 5.27 10.65
N LEU A 323 12.36 6.36 9.97
CA LEU A 323 11.77 6.28 8.63
C LEU A 323 12.90 6.00 7.62
N VAL A 324 12.64 5.10 6.68
CA VAL A 324 13.60 4.74 5.64
C VAL A 324 12.96 5.00 4.28
N VAL A 325 13.72 5.62 3.38
CA VAL A 325 13.27 6.01 2.05
C VAL A 325 14.16 5.33 1.02
N ASN A 326 13.58 4.46 0.21
CA ASN A 326 14.23 3.88 -0.95
C ASN A 326 14.09 4.86 -2.10
N ILE A 327 15.19 5.14 -2.80
CA ILE A 327 15.17 6.10 -3.90
C ILE A 327 15.92 5.57 -5.11
N GLY A 328 15.21 5.48 -6.23
CA GLY A 328 15.76 5.14 -7.53
C GLY A 328 15.71 6.33 -8.49
N SER A 329 16.44 6.23 -9.59
CA SER A 329 16.56 7.28 -10.59
C SER A 329 16.62 6.69 -11.99
N GLY A 330 15.96 7.31 -12.96
CA GLY A 330 15.99 6.82 -14.33
C GLY A 330 15.35 7.76 -15.35
N PRO A 331 15.44 7.42 -16.65
CA PRO A 331 14.84 8.23 -17.72
C PRO A 331 13.32 8.10 -17.78
N ASN A 332 12.73 7.11 -17.10
CA ASN A 332 11.30 6.92 -16.99
C ASN A 332 10.91 6.37 -15.61
N TRP A 333 9.62 6.40 -15.29
CA TRP A 333 9.11 6.04 -13.98
C TRP A 333 9.32 4.57 -13.64
N ASP A 334 9.35 3.68 -14.65
CA ASP A 334 9.60 2.26 -14.43
C ASP A 334 11.02 1.96 -13.95
N ILE A 335 12.01 2.66 -14.51
CA ILE A 335 13.43 2.52 -14.12
C ILE A 335 13.72 3.24 -12.80
N ALA A 336 13.07 4.37 -12.57
CA ALA A 336 13.22 5.10 -11.31
C ALA A 336 12.63 4.35 -10.11
N HIS A 337 11.63 3.49 -10.33
CA HIS A 337 10.89 2.74 -9.31
C HIS A 337 11.47 1.33 -9.06
#